data_AF-A0A1C6QNA0-F1
#
_entry.id   AF-A0A1C6QNA0-F1
#
_cell.length_a   1.000
_cell.length_b   1.000
_cell.length_c   1.000
_cell.angle_alpha   90.00
_cell.angle_beta   90.00
_cell.angle_gamma   90.00
#
_symmetry.space_group_name_H-M   'P 1'
#
loop_
_entity.id
_entity.type
_entity.pdbx_description
1 polymer ?
#
loop_
_entity_poly.entity_id
_entity_poly.type
_entity_poly.pdbx_seq_one_letter_code
_entity_poly.pdbx_strand_id
1 'polypeptide(L)'
;RQDIDTHLFTAFIPAAYRPHPDQPAPWSAQQAQHTFTFLAHHLQRHLNGTPNLAWWQLPRALPKRRRVLMIGLIAGLMSGLSACIAALGFVFLEPGLKGEIAIAVLAVLTYGFTCAVAAALVGWLSRTEQPSSQIRWSWRGRSWLTFGLVPGLVFGAALGLPNSDYGLKYGVVAGLSAGLPFALLGGLRSVHPDLAKAVRPGAILAHDRHTYSVITVTGGLAGVLALVLLQALELSWGFTSEGVAVSLVLSLSFGLALGLPIGFMLGLARSMWMEYLVTRIRLAARGRVPWRFISFLADAHERRGVLRQAGAVYQFRHLDLQRHLAQRQP
;
A
#
# COMPACT_ATOMS: atom_id res chain seq x y z
N ARG A 1 12.31 46.11 10.35
CA ARG A 1 11.11 45.47 9.78
C ARG A 1 11.19 43.95 9.89
N GLN A 2 12.28 43.30 9.43
CA GLN A 2 12.50 41.85 9.58
C GLN A 2 12.31 41.31 11.02
N ASP A 3 12.77 42.01 12.05
CA ASP A 3 12.61 41.55 13.44
C ASP A 3 11.15 41.54 13.92
N ILE A 4 10.34 42.49 13.44
CA ILE A 4 8.91 42.58 13.76
C ILE A 4 8.15 41.44 13.08
N ASP A 5 8.44 41.18 11.79
CA ASP A 5 7.82 40.08 11.05
C ASP A 5 8.18 38.71 11.66
N THR A 6 9.45 38.55 12.06
CA THR A 6 9.97 37.36 12.76
C THR A 6 9.23 37.13 14.09
N HIS A 7 9.02 38.20 14.86
CA HIS A 7 8.29 38.13 16.13
C HIS A 7 6.80 37.80 15.91
N LEU A 8 6.15 38.45 14.93
CA LEU A 8 4.75 38.19 14.58
C LEU A 8 4.53 36.76 14.10
N PHE A 9 5.36 36.24 13.20
CA PHE A 9 5.27 34.85 12.72
C PHE A 9 5.58 33.83 13.82
N THR A 10 6.44 34.17 14.77
CA THR A 10 6.72 33.33 15.95
C THR A 10 5.51 33.22 16.87
N ALA A 11 4.81 34.33 17.11
CA ALA A 11 3.66 34.39 17.98
C ALA A 11 2.36 33.87 17.31
N PHE A 12 2.29 33.89 15.98
CA PHE A 12 1.09 33.56 15.21
C PHE A 12 0.55 32.15 15.47
N ILE A 13 1.39 31.10 15.41
CA ILE A 13 0.93 29.72 15.63
C ILE A 13 0.49 29.49 17.08
N PRO A 14 1.28 29.87 18.11
CA PRO A 14 0.84 29.76 19.49
C PRO A 14 -0.45 30.52 19.80
N ALA A 15 -0.62 31.71 19.21
CA ALA A 15 -1.84 32.50 19.37
C ALA A 15 -3.05 31.81 18.71
N ALA A 16 -2.89 31.28 17.51
CA ALA A 16 -3.97 30.59 16.79
C ALA A 16 -4.45 29.34 17.54
N TYR A 17 -3.54 28.57 18.15
CA TYR A 17 -3.84 27.32 18.87
C TYR A 17 -4.03 27.52 20.38
N ARG A 18 -4.23 28.76 20.85
CA ARG A 18 -4.53 29.01 22.26
C ARG A 18 -5.90 28.41 22.61
N PRO A 19 -6.02 27.64 23.71
CA PRO A 19 -7.31 27.11 24.14
C PRO A 19 -8.31 28.25 24.35
N HIS A 20 -9.47 28.17 23.69
CA HIS A 20 -10.55 29.14 23.84
C HIS A 20 -11.86 28.41 24.16
N PRO A 21 -12.74 28.95 25.02
CA PRO A 21 -13.99 28.29 25.43
C PRO A 21 -14.86 27.88 24.25
N ASP A 22 -14.93 28.73 23.22
CA ASP A 22 -15.77 28.52 22.03
C ASP A 22 -15.08 27.71 20.92
N GLN A 23 -13.80 27.36 21.10
CA GLN A 23 -13.01 26.67 20.08
C GLN A 23 -12.13 25.58 20.73
N PRO A 24 -12.66 24.35 20.91
CA PRO A 24 -11.87 23.26 21.45
C PRO A 24 -10.61 23.05 20.59
N ALA A 25 -9.44 23.01 21.25
CA ALA A 25 -8.15 22.80 20.62
C ALA A 25 -7.70 21.35 20.84
N PRO A 26 -8.03 20.41 19.95
CA PRO A 26 -7.64 19.01 20.09
C PRO A 26 -6.12 18.78 19.97
N TRP A 27 -5.35 19.80 19.55
CA TRP A 27 -3.89 19.80 19.52
C TRP A 27 -3.35 21.01 20.28
N SER A 28 -2.26 20.81 21.02
CA SER A 28 -1.60 21.91 21.74
C SER A 28 -0.84 22.84 20.80
N ALA A 29 -0.67 24.10 21.20
CA ALA A 29 0.12 25.08 20.47
C ALA A 29 1.55 24.60 20.17
N GLN A 30 2.21 23.94 21.14
CA GLN A 30 3.54 23.38 20.98
C GLN A 30 3.57 22.26 19.93
N GLN A 31 2.59 21.36 19.96
CA GLN A 31 2.48 20.27 18.98
C GLN A 31 2.22 20.82 17.57
N ALA A 32 1.35 21.81 17.45
CA ALA A 32 1.06 22.48 16.18
C ALA A 32 2.31 23.18 15.62
N GLN A 33 3.02 23.94 16.45
CA GLN A 33 4.25 24.63 16.06
C GLN A 33 5.33 23.64 15.61
N HIS A 34 5.58 22.56 16.38
CA HIS A 34 6.55 21.54 15.98
C HIS A 34 6.19 20.88 14.64
N THR A 35 4.90 20.56 14.46
CA THR A 35 4.40 19.96 13.22
C THR A 35 4.55 20.92 12.04
N PHE A 36 4.18 22.19 12.17
CA PHE A 36 4.33 23.17 11.09
C PHE A 36 5.80 23.48 10.77
N THR A 37 6.68 23.54 11.77
CA THR A 37 8.14 23.64 11.55
C THR A 37 8.64 22.44 10.75
N PHE A 38 8.26 21.21 11.14
CA PHE A 38 8.62 20.01 10.38
C PHE A 38 8.10 20.04 8.94
N LEU A 39 6.84 20.43 8.74
CA LEU A 39 6.23 20.51 7.41
C LEU A 39 6.89 21.58 6.53
N ALA A 40 7.14 22.77 7.07
CA ALA A 40 7.82 23.85 6.36
C ALA A 40 9.25 23.43 5.96
N HIS A 41 9.97 22.78 6.87
CA HIS A 41 11.30 22.26 6.62
C HIS A 41 11.29 21.15 5.55
N HIS A 42 10.30 20.25 5.58
CA HIS A 42 10.09 19.21 4.58
C HIS A 42 9.80 19.80 3.19
N LEU A 43 8.89 20.77 3.09
CA LEU A 43 8.57 21.46 1.84
C LEU A 43 9.80 22.14 1.23
N GLN A 44 10.63 22.78 2.07
CA GLN A 44 11.83 23.47 1.61
C GLN A 44 12.92 22.50 1.14
N ARG A 45 13.22 21.44 1.91
CA ARG A 45 14.31 20.50 1.59
C ARG A 45 13.97 19.48 0.51
N HIS A 46 12.74 18.96 0.49
CA HIS A 46 12.38 17.80 -0.32
C HIS A 46 11.46 18.12 -1.49
N LEU A 47 10.88 19.32 -1.53
CA LEU A 47 9.91 19.75 -2.54
C LEU A 47 10.26 21.12 -3.14
N ASN A 48 11.54 21.50 -3.15
CA ASN A 48 12.06 22.72 -3.78
C ASN A 48 11.34 24.02 -3.34
N GLY A 49 10.84 24.07 -2.10
CA GLY A 49 10.15 25.24 -1.56
C GLY A 49 8.73 25.45 -2.09
N THR A 50 8.10 24.44 -2.69
CA THR A 50 6.70 24.56 -3.11
C THR A 50 5.81 24.85 -1.91
N PRO A 51 4.79 25.72 -2.03
CA PRO A 51 3.83 25.97 -0.96
C PRO A 51 2.76 24.88 -0.84
N ASN A 52 2.72 23.95 -1.80
CA ASN A 52 1.69 22.93 -1.89
C ASN A 52 1.98 21.78 -0.93
N LEU A 53 1.16 21.66 0.10
CA LEU A 53 1.12 20.57 1.04
C LEU A 53 0.05 19.56 0.61
N ALA A 54 0.50 18.52 -0.06
CA ALA A 54 -0.33 17.38 -0.43
C ALA A 54 -0.02 16.17 0.46
N TRP A 55 -1.05 15.44 0.90
CA TRP A 55 -0.86 14.29 1.79
C TRP A 55 -0.03 13.17 1.13
N TRP A 56 -0.17 12.98 -0.19
CA TRP A 56 0.61 11.99 -0.96
C TRP A 56 2.08 12.37 -1.14
N GLN A 57 2.49 13.58 -0.77
CA GLN A 57 3.90 14.00 -0.77
C GLN A 57 4.58 13.78 0.58
N LEU A 58 3.83 13.47 1.65
CA LEU A 58 4.38 13.14 2.96
C LEU A 58 5.39 11.97 2.92
N PRO A 59 5.17 10.89 2.13
CA PRO A 59 6.18 9.84 1.94
C PRO A 59 7.56 10.35 1.55
N ARG A 60 7.66 11.46 0.81
CA ARG A 60 8.94 12.03 0.36
C ARG A 60 9.81 12.53 1.51
N ALA A 61 9.26 12.69 2.73
CA ALA A 61 10.03 13.05 3.93
C ALA A 61 10.99 11.94 4.39
N LEU A 62 10.79 10.70 3.93
CA LEU A 62 11.66 9.57 4.21
C LEU A 62 12.50 9.22 2.98
N PRO A 63 13.78 8.84 3.15
CA PRO A 63 14.62 8.40 2.04
C PRO A 63 14.01 7.15 1.39
N LYS A 64 14.06 7.09 0.04
CA LYS A 64 13.43 6.02 -0.76
C LYS A 64 13.77 4.61 -0.25
N ARG A 65 15.02 4.36 0.12
CA ARG A 65 15.49 3.10 0.71
C ARG A 65 14.70 2.67 1.96
N ARG A 66 14.44 3.60 2.89
CA ARG A 66 13.69 3.29 4.13
C ARG A 66 12.23 2.99 3.84
N ARG A 67 11.61 3.71 2.90
CA ARG A 67 10.20 3.46 2.52
C ARG A 67 10.04 2.08 1.90
N VAL A 68 10.89 1.78 0.92
CA VAL A 68 10.91 0.49 0.23
C VAL A 68 11.13 -0.67 1.19
N LEU A 69 12.06 -0.53 2.15
CA LEU A 69 12.29 -1.55 3.18
C LEU A 69 11.06 -1.76 4.08
N MET A 70 10.41 -0.68 4.53
CA MET A 70 9.22 -0.80 5.37
C MET A 70 8.05 -1.46 4.64
N ILE A 71 7.84 -1.09 3.37
CA ILE A 71 6.79 -1.68 2.52
C ILE A 71 7.08 -3.16 2.26
N GLY A 72 8.33 -3.50 1.91
CA GLY A 72 8.75 -4.88 1.73
C GLY A 72 8.54 -5.72 2.99
N LEU A 73 8.91 -5.21 4.16
CA LEU A 73 8.69 -5.91 5.43
C LEU A 73 7.21 -6.17 5.70
N ILE A 74 6.35 -5.17 5.48
CA ILE A 74 4.89 -5.33 5.66
C ILE A 74 4.34 -6.35 4.66
N ALA A 75 4.75 -6.28 3.40
CA ALA A 75 4.33 -7.23 2.38
C ALA A 75 4.76 -8.66 2.75
N GLY A 76 6.00 -8.84 3.21
CA GLY A 76 6.51 -10.13 3.63
C GLY A 76 5.79 -10.71 4.83
N LEU A 77 5.53 -9.90 5.85
CA LEU A 77 4.79 -10.33 7.04
C LEU A 77 3.34 -10.70 6.70
N MET A 78 2.66 -9.92 5.84
CA MET A 78 1.29 -10.23 5.41
C MET A 78 1.24 -11.50 4.57
N SER A 79 2.21 -11.70 3.68
CA SER A 79 2.29 -12.89 2.82
C SER A 79 2.70 -14.14 3.62
N GLY A 80 3.60 -13.99 4.59
CA GLY A 80 3.95 -15.04 5.52
C GLY A 80 2.77 -15.45 6.41
N LEU A 81 2.01 -14.47 6.93
CA LEU A 81 0.81 -14.75 7.72
C LEU A 81 -0.26 -15.48 6.88
N SER A 82 -0.48 -15.06 5.63
CA SER A 82 -1.44 -15.72 4.74
C SER A 82 -0.99 -17.14 4.38
N ALA A 83 0.30 -17.37 4.13
CA ALA A 83 0.85 -18.70 3.92
C ALA A 83 0.80 -19.58 5.18
N CYS A 84 1.00 -19.02 6.37
CA CYS A 84 0.81 -19.73 7.65
C CYS A 84 -0.61 -20.29 7.76
N ILE A 85 -1.63 -19.51 7.39
CA ILE A 85 -3.03 -19.96 7.43
C ILE A 85 -3.25 -21.15 6.48
N ALA A 86 -2.67 -21.09 5.27
CA ALA A 86 -2.75 -22.20 4.31
C ALA A 86 -2.01 -23.46 4.81
N ALA A 87 -0.81 -23.28 5.36
CA ALA A 87 -0.03 -24.37 5.95
C ALA A 87 -0.73 -25.02 7.14
N LEU A 88 -1.37 -24.22 8.00
CA LEU A 88 -2.18 -24.75 9.10
C LEU A 88 -3.37 -25.54 8.59
N GLY A 89 -4.11 -25.02 7.61
CA GLY A 89 -5.23 -25.74 6.98
C GLY A 89 -4.81 -27.11 6.44
N PHE A 90 -3.66 -27.16 5.76
CA PHE A 90 -3.09 -28.41 5.25
C PHE A 90 -2.75 -29.40 6.37
N VAL A 91 -2.01 -28.96 7.40
CA VAL A 91 -1.60 -29.81 8.54
C VAL A 91 -2.81 -30.33 9.34
N PHE A 92 -3.88 -29.55 9.46
CA PHE A 92 -5.11 -29.97 10.15
C PHE A 92 -5.89 -31.05 9.39
N LEU A 93 -5.87 -31.01 8.06
CA LEU A 93 -6.60 -31.95 7.20
C LEU A 93 -5.84 -33.28 7.04
N GLU A 94 -4.50 -33.26 7.08
CA GLU A 94 -3.65 -34.44 6.92
C GLU A 94 -2.74 -34.69 8.15
N PRO A 95 -3.29 -35.19 9.27
CA PRO A 95 -2.55 -35.34 10.53
C PRO A 95 -1.42 -36.40 10.53
N GLY A 96 -1.23 -37.12 9.42
CA GLY A 96 -0.21 -38.17 9.26
C GLY A 96 1.22 -37.65 9.09
N LEU A 97 1.42 -36.39 8.73
CA LEU A 97 2.71 -35.83 8.29
C LEU A 97 3.39 -34.96 9.37
N LYS A 98 3.49 -35.46 10.60
CA LYS A 98 4.12 -34.76 11.74
C LYS A 98 5.60 -34.35 11.51
N GLY A 99 6.28 -34.98 10.53
CA GLY A 99 7.64 -34.62 10.11
C GLY A 99 7.75 -33.39 9.20
N GLU A 100 6.63 -32.86 8.69
CA GLU A 100 6.63 -31.82 7.66
C GLU A 100 6.47 -30.39 8.19
N ILE A 101 6.31 -30.21 9.51
CA ILE A 101 6.17 -28.88 10.12
C ILE A 101 7.39 -28.00 9.78
N ALA A 102 8.60 -28.58 9.80
CA ALA A 102 9.81 -27.86 9.43
C ALA A 102 9.79 -27.40 7.96
N ILE A 103 9.27 -28.22 7.06
CA ILE A 103 9.14 -27.91 5.62
C ILE A 103 8.08 -26.83 5.43
N ALA A 104 6.95 -26.91 6.12
CA ALA A 104 5.88 -25.91 6.09
C ALA A 104 6.35 -24.55 6.62
N VAL A 105 7.06 -24.53 7.75
CA VAL A 105 7.65 -23.29 8.30
C VAL A 105 8.68 -22.70 7.33
N LEU A 106 9.55 -23.53 6.75
CA LEU A 106 10.51 -23.08 5.76
C LEU A 106 9.82 -22.48 4.53
N ALA A 107 8.79 -23.16 4.00
CA ALA A 107 8.01 -22.68 2.86
C ALA A 107 7.34 -21.32 3.14
N VAL A 108 6.76 -21.15 4.33
CA VAL A 108 6.16 -19.87 4.76
C VAL A 108 7.20 -18.76 4.83
N LEU A 109 8.37 -19.02 5.42
CA LEU A 109 9.44 -18.04 5.54
C LEU A 109 10.01 -17.65 4.17
N THR A 110 10.26 -18.63 3.30
CA THR A 110 10.75 -18.40 1.94
C THR A 110 9.74 -17.63 1.10
N TYR A 111 8.45 -17.98 1.19
CA TYR A 111 7.38 -17.27 0.50
C TYR A 111 7.26 -15.83 1.00
N GLY A 112 7.20 -15.63 2.32
CA GLY A 112 7.17 -14.29 2.92
C GLY A 112 8.38 -13.44 2.53
N PHE A 113 9.58 -14.01 2.52
CA PHE A 113 10.79 -13.33 2.08
C PHE A 113 10.74 -12.95 0.59
N THR A 114 10.30 -13.88 -0.27
CA THR A 114 10.15 -13.64 -1.71
C THR A 114 9.17 -12.50 -1.97
N CYS A 115 8.03 -12.50 -1.28
CA CYS A 115 7.05 -11.42 -1.37
C CYS A 115 7.59 -10.09 -0.83
N ALA A 116 8.42 -10.11 0.22
CA ALA A 116 9.08 -8.91 0.75
C ALA A 116 10.01 -8.28 -0.29
N VAL A 117 10.84 -9.12 -0.94
CA VAL A 117 11.76 -8.69 -2.00
C VAL A 117 10.98 -8.19 -3.22
N ALA A 118 9.95 -8.91 -3.66
CA ALA A 118 9.11 -8.51 -4.79
C ALA A 118 8.43 -7.15 -4.54
N ALA A 119 7.82 -6.94 -3.38
CA ALA A 119 7.21 -5.67 -3.01
C ALA A 119 8.24 -4.53 -2.91
N ALA A 120 9.45 -4.83 -2.40
CA ALA A 120 10.53 -3.86 -2.36
C ALA A 120 10.99 -3.46 -3.77
N LEU A 121 11.13 -4.42 -4.68
CA LEU A 121 11.47 -4.18 -6.09
C LEU A 121 10.37 -3.38 -6.80
N VAL A 122 9.10 -3.73 -6.60
CA VAL A 122 7.96 -2.97 -7.13
C VAL A 122 8.00 -1.54 -6.62
N GLY A 123 8.17 -1.30 -5.32
CA GLY A 123 8.29 0.05 -4.76
C GLY A 123 9.53 0.81 -5.25
N TRP A 124 10.61 0.10 -5.58
CA TRP A 124 11.82 0.71 -6.13
C TRP A 124 11.65 1.15 -7.58
N LEU A 125 11.01 0.31 -8.39
CA LEU A 125 10.79 0.51 -9.82
C LEU A 125 9.59 1.42 -10.12
N SER A 126 8.60 1.45 -9.23
CA SER A 126 7.42 2.30 -9.38
C SER A 126 7.80 3.78 -9.41
N ARG A 127 7.37 4.47 -10.47
CA ARG A 127 7.57 5.91 -10.70
C ARG A 127 6.28 6.72 -10.49
N THR A 128 5.27 6.16 -9.83
CA THR A 128 4.03 6.89 -9.62
C THR A 128 4.31 8.16 -8.82
N GLU A 129 3.98 9.31 -9.39
CA GLU A 129 4.22 10.63 -8.79
C GLU A 129 2.92 11.28 -8.26
N GLN A 130 1.78 10.68 -8.58
CA GLN A 130 0.45 11.24 -8.32
C GLN A 130 -0.53 10.15 -7.82
N PRO A 131 -1.46 10.49 -6.91
CA PRO A 131 -2.43 9.55 -6.38
C PRO A 131 -3.41 9.08 -7.47
N SER A 132 -3.83 7.83 -7.41
CA SER A 132 -4.87 7.29 -8.28
C SER A 132 -6.26 7.69 -7.79
N SER A 133 -7.20 7.99 -8.69
CA SER A 133 -8.58 8.35 -8.27
C SER A 133 -9.69 7.64 -9.00
N GLN A 134 -9.43 6.91 -10.07
CA GLN A 134 -10.46 6.15 -10.75
C GLN A 134 -9.87 4.86 -11.32
N ILE A 135 -10.62 3.77 -11.22
CA ILE A 135 -10.26 2.51 -11.86
C ILE A 135 -11.05 2.45 -13.16
N ARG A 136 -10.38 2.55 -14.32
CA ARG A 136 -11.00 2.27 -15.61
C ARG A 136 -10.42 0.98 -16.16
N TRP A 137 -11.29 0.07 -16.53
CA TRP A 137 -10.94 -1.20 -17.16
C TRP A 137 -10.59 -0.93 -18.63
N SER A 138 -9.40 -1.32 -19.09
CA SER A 138 -9.01 -1.15 -20.49
C SER A 138 -8.18 -2.32 -21.01
N TRP A 139 -8.69 -3.03 -22.02
CA TRP A 139 -8.07 -4.21 -22.67
C TRP A 139 -6.90 -3.91 -23.62
N ARG A 140 -6.40 -2.66 -23.67
CA ARG A 140 -5.56 -2.20 -24.80
C ARG A 140 -4.04 -2.31 -24.59
N GLY A 141 -3.56 -2.88 -23.49
CA GLY A 141 -2.13 -3.15 -23.29
C GLY A 141 -1.76 -4.56 -23.77
N ARG A 142 -0.80 -4.73 -24.67
CA ARG A 142 -0.38 -6.06 -25.18
C ARG A 142 0.64 -6.78 -24.26
N SER A 143 1.06 -6.15 -23.17
CA SER A 143 2.20 -6.56 -22.34
C SER A 143 1.86 -7.37 -21.07
N TRP A 144 0.58 -7.50 -20.67
CA TRP A 144 0.26 -7.98 -19.31
C TRP A 144 -0.01 -9.49 -19.23
N LEU A 145 -0.57 -10.10 -20.29
CA LEU A 145 -0.57 -11.57 -20.45
C LEU A 145 0.87 -12.10 -20.41
N THR A 146 1.83 -11.40 -21.03
CA THR A 146 3.25 -11.81 -21.00
C THR A 146 3.90 -11.66 -19.62
N PHE A 147 3.51 -10.67 -18.79
CA PHE A 147 4.12 -10.49 -17.46
C PHE A 147 3.56 -11.42 -16.37
N GLY A 148 2.34 -11.95 -16.51
CA GLY A 148 1.77 -12.92 -15.55
C GLY A 148 1.90 -14.37 -15.99
N LEU A 149 1.62 -14.61 -17.27
CA LEU A 149 1.52 -15.95 -17.84
C LEU A 149 2.89 -16.55 -18.14
N VAL A 150 3.89 -15.73 -18.56
CA VAL A 150 5.25 -16.22 -18.82
C VAL A 150 5.99 -16.60 -17.52
N PRO A 151 6.04 -15.78 -16.46
CA PRO A 151 6.66 -16.21 -15.20
C PRO A 151 5.90 -17.37 -14.55
N GLY A 152 4.56 -17.39 -14.66
CA GLY A 152 3.74 -18.49 -14.18
C GLY A 152 4.07 -19.81 -14.89
N LEU A 153 4.12 -19.81 -16.23
CA LEU A 153 4.49 -20.98 -17.02
C LEU A 153 5.95 -21.39 -16.79
N VAL A 154 6.88 -20.44 -16.65
CA VAL A 154 8.30 -20.73 -16.38
C VAL A 154 8.47 -21.34 -14.99
N PHE A 155 7.79 -20.81 -13.97
CA PHE A 155 7.79 -21.35 -12.61
C PHE A 155 7.14 -22.72 -12.55
N GLY A 156 6.01 -22.89 -13.22
CA GLY A 156 5.33 -24.18 -13.36
C GLY A 156 6.17 -25.22 -14.10
N ALA A 157 6.82 -24.85 -15.20
CA ALA A 157 7.73 -25.72 -15.92
C ALA A 157 8.92 -26.11 -15.05
N ALA A 158 9.51 -25.15 -14.31
CA ALA A 158 10.65 -25.40 -13.43
C ALA A 158 10.35 -26.37 -12.28
N LEU A 159 9.16 -26.28 -11.66
CA LEU A 159 8.70 -27.23 -10.65
C LEU A 159 8.32 -28.60 -11.25
N GLY A 160 7.98 -28.64 -12.54
CA GLY A 160 7.64 -29.87 -13.25
C GLY A 160 8.82 -30.69 -13.75
N LEU A 161 10.00 -30.08 -13.95
CA LEU A 161 11.19 -30.75 -14.48
C LEU A 161 11.65 -32.02 -13.73
N PRO A 162 11.45 -32.20 -12.41
CA PRO A 162 11.91 -33.40 -11.71
C PRO A 162 11.13 -34.69 -12.02
N ASN A 163 9.86 -34.61 -12.48
CA ASN A 163 8.99 -35.78 -12.70
C ASN A 163 8.32 -35.69 -14.09
N SER A 164 8.78 -36.50 -15.05
CA SER A 164 8.38 -36.38 -16.47
C SER A 164 6.89 -36.62 -16.77
N ASP A 165 6.19 -37.44 -15.97
CA ASP A 165 4.76 -37.73 -16.19
C ASP A 165 3.79 -36.72 -15.57
N TYR A 166 4.28 -35.92 -14.61
CA TYR A 166 3.49 -35.01 -13.81
C TYR A 166 3.87 -33.54 -14.03
N GLY A 167 5.06 -33.28 -14.55
CA GLY A 167 5.63 -31.94 -14.63
C GLY A 167 4.93 -30.95 -15.54
N LEU A 168 4.53 -31.39 -16.75
CA LEU A 168 3.79 -30.54 -17.67
C LEU A 168 2.40 -30.18 -17.12
N LYS A 169 1.79 -31.11 -16.38
CA LYS A 169 0.44 -30.98 -15.81
C LYS A 169 0.46 -30.00 -14.63
N TYR A 170 1.33 -30.22 -13.64
CA TYR A 170 1.53 -29.28 -12.53
C TYR A 170 2.05 -27.92 -13.00
N GLY A 171 2.82 -27.88 -14.09
CA GLY A 171 3.32 -26.64 -14.65
C GLY A 171 2.25 -25.77 -15.30
N VAL A 172 1.28 -26.37 -15.99
CA VAL A 172 0.11 -25.66 -16.54
C VAL A 172 -0.80 -25.19 -15.39
N VAL A 173 -1.01 -26.02 -14.37
CA VAL A 173 -1.79 -25.69 -13.17
C VAL A 173 -1.15 -24.52 -12.39
N ALA A 174 0.14 -24.60 -12.09
CA ALA A 174 0.91 -23.54 -11.44
C ALA A 174 0.96 -22.26 -12.30
N GLY A 175 1.09 -22.39 -13.62
CA GLY A 175 1.11 -21.25 -14.54
C GLY A 175 -0.24 -20.54 -14.66
N LEU A 176 -1.34 -21.28 -14.65
CA LEU A 176 -2.69 -20.71 -14.64
C LEU A 176 -3.05 -20.11 -13.27
N SER A 177 -2.64 -20.74 -12.16
CA SER A 177 -2.90 -20.22 -10.80
C SER A 177 -2.22 -18.88 -10.53
N ALA A 178 -0.97 -18.71 -10.97
CA ALA A 178 -0.25 -17.44 -10.87
C ALA A 178 -0.65 -16.48 -12.00
N GLY A 179 -0.89 -17.00 -13.20
CA GLY A 179 -1.18 -16.21 -14.40
C GLY A 179 -2.56 -15.58 -14.41
N LEU A 180 -3.62 -16.27 -13.96
CA LEU A 180 -4.99 -15.75 -13.98
C LEU A 180 -5.19 -14.52 -13.10
N PRO A 181 -4.74 -14.49 -11.82
CA PRO A 181 -4.89 -13.31 -10.98
C PRO A 181 -4.13 -12.11 -11.55
N PHE A 182 -2.90 -12.32 -12.05
CA PHE A 182 -2.14 -11.27 -12.73
C PHE A 182 -2.81 -10.81 -14.01
N ALA A 183 -3.43 -11.72 -14.77
CA ALA A 183 -4.18 -11.41 -15.97
C ALA A 183 -5.43 -10.57 -15.64
N LEU A 184 -6.27 -11.03 -14.72
CA LEU A 184 -7.52 -10.38 -14.34
C LEU A 184 -7.28 -8.99 -13.73
N LEU A 185 -6.25 -8.84 -12.89
CA LEU A 185 -5.94 -7.58 -12.23
C LEU A 185 -5.13 -6.62 -13.12
N GLY A 186 -4.41 -7.14 -14.12
CA GLY A 186 -3.64 -6.35 -15.08
C GLY A 186 -4.49 -5.41 -15.94
N GLY A 187 -5.76 -5.74 -16.15
CA GLY A 187 -6.74 -4.91 -16.87
C GLY A 187 -7.19 -3.65 -16.10
N LEU A 188 -6.89 -3.54 -14.80
CA LEU A 188 -7.26 -2.40 -13.96
C LEU A 188 -6.26 -1.26 -14.18
N ARG A 189 -6.69 -0.15 -14.82
CA ARG A 189 -5.86 1.05 -14.98
C ARG A 189 -6.29 2.12 -13.98
N SER A 190 -5.32 2.61 -13.21
CA SER A 190 -5.43 3.83 -12.39
C SER A 190 -5.47 5.06 -13.28
N VAL A 191 -6.63 5.71 -13.34
CA VAL A 191 -6.85 7.03 -13.93
C VAL A 191 -6.55 8.07 -12.85
N HIS A 192 -5.73 9.05 -13.23
CA HIS A 192 -5.33 10.13 -12.33
C HIS A 192 -6.47 11.14 -12.22
N PRO A 193 -6.78 11.63 -11.00
CA PRO A 193 -7.82 12.62 -10.80
C PRO A 193 -7.43 13.90 -11.49
N ASP A 194 -8.43 14.56 -12.04
CA ASP A 194 -8.35 15.97 -12.36
C ASP A 194 -8.30 16.73 -11.02
N LEU A 195 -7.09 17.00 -10.52
CA LEU A 195 -6.82 17.64 -9.21
C LEU A 195 -7.51 19.00 -9.07
N ALA A 196 -7.95 19.60 -10.19
CA ALA A 196 -8.71 20.83 -10.25
C ALA A 196 -10.20 20.68 -9.83
N LYS A 197 -10.80 19.48 -9.94
CA LYS A 197 -12.22 19.24 -9.62
C LYS A 197 -12.46 18.62 -8.23
N ALA A 198 -11.42 18.15 -7.56
CA ALA A 198 -11.56 17.50 -6.26
C ALA A 198 -11.73 18.53 -5.13
N VAL A 199 -12.94 18.59 -4.55
CA VAL A 199 -13.38 19.62 -3.59
C VAL A 199 -12.78 19.47 -2.20
N ARG A 200 -12.30 18.27 -1.79
CA ARG A 200 -11.71 18.05 -0.45
C ARG A 200 -10.54 17.05 -0.46
N PRO A 201 -9.37 17.38 0.13
CA PRO A 201 -8.19 16.50 0.20
C PRO A 201 -8.45 15.16 0.91
N GLY A 202 -9.33 15.15 1.92
CA GLY A 202 -9.73 13.95 2.64
C GLY A 202 -10.53 12.96 1.78
N ALA A 203 -11.31 13.45 0.80
CA ALA A 203 -12.06 12.60 -0.11
C ALA A 203 -11.13 11.83 -1.05
N ILE A 204 -10.04 12.45 -1.52
CA ILE A 204 -9.02 11.78 -2.35
C ILE A 204 -8.34 10.66 -1.56
N LEU A 205 -8.01 10.88 -0.28
CA LEU A 205 -7.42 9.85 0.57
C LEU A 205 -8.38 8.67 0.79
N ALA A 206 -9.67 8.95 1.04
CA ALA A 206 -10.68 7.90 1.19
C ALA A 206 -10.85 7.09 -0.10
N HIS A 207 -10.80 7.76 -1.26
CA HIS A 207 -10.92 7.13 -2.57
C HIS A 207 -9.69 6.28 -2.95
N ASP A 208 -8.48 6.76 -2.63
CA ASP A 208 -7.25 6.00 -2.84
C ASP A 208 -7.19 4.78 -1.90
N ARG A 209 -7.66 4.91 -0.64
CA ARG A 209 -7.85 3.78 0.29
C ARG A 209 -8.81 2.73 -0.27
N HIS A 210 -9.95 3.17 -0.79
CA HIS A 210 -10.95 2.29 -1.38
C HIS A 210 -10.39 1.55 -2.60
N THR A 211 -9.68 2.28 -3.48
CA THR A 211 -9.01 1.69 -4.65
C THR A 211 -8.00 0.63 -4.25
N TYR A 212 -7.18 0.91 -3.24
CA TYR A 212 -6.23 -0.05 -2.68
C TYR A 212 -6.92 -1.31 -2.13
N SER A 213 -7.99 -1.14 -1.34
CA SER A 213 -8.71 -2.28 -0.75
C SER A 213 -9.40 -3.12 -1.82
N VAL A 214 -10.00 -2.49 -2.84
CA VAL A 214 -10.65 -3.20 -3.95
C VAL A 214 -9.61 -4.04 -4.70
N ILE A 215 -8.47 -3.47 -5.10
CA ILE A 215 -7.43 -4.21 -5.82
C ILE A 215 -6.92 -5.40 -4.99
N THR A 216 -6.71 -5.20 -3.68
CA THR A 216 -6.23 -6.26 -2.78
C THR A 216 -7.25 -7.39 -2.65
N VAL A 217 -8.53 -7.07 -2.40
CA VAL A 217 -9.60 -8.06 -2.24
C VAL A 217 -9.89 -8.78 -3.55
N THR A 218 -9.96 -8.05 -4.68
CA THR A 218 -10.13 -8.66 -6.00
C THR A 218 -8.97 -9.61 -6.31
N GLY A 219 -7.74 -9.29 -5.88
CA GLY A 219 -6.62 -10.21 -6.04
C GLY A 219 -6.74 -11.48 -5.23
N GLY A 220 -7.19 -11.39 -3.98
CA GLY A 220 -7.53 -12.55 -3.15
C GLY A 220 -8.61 -13.43 -3.81
N LEU A 221 -9.72 -12.82 -4.22
CA LEU A 221 -10.83 -13.54 -4.88
C LEU A 221 -10.41 -14.17 -6.21
N ALA A 222 -9.59 -13.49 -7.01
CA ALA A 222 -9.06 -14.04 -8.25
C ALA A 222 -8.14 -15.24 -7.99
N GLY A 223 -7.33 -15.19 -6.92
CA GLY A 223 -6.51 -16.33 -6.48
C GLY A 223 -7.34 -17.54 -6.07
N VAL A 224 -8.40 -17.32 -5.28
CA VAL A 224 -9.36 -18.38 -4.90
C VAL A 224 -10.04 -18.96 -6.13
N LEU A 225 -10.57 -18.13 -7.01
CA LEU A 225 -11.23 -18.58 -8.24
C LEU A 225 -10.28 -19.40 -9.11
N ALA A 226 -9.02 -18.97 -9.25
CA ALA A 226 -8.02 -19.69 -10.03
C ALA A 226 -7.76 -21.09 -9.46
N LEU A 227 -7.57 -21.23 -8.14
CA LEU A 227 -7.34 -22.55 -7.54
C LEU A 227 -8.59 -23.45 -7.57
N VAL A 228 -9.78 -22.90 -7.36
CA VAL A 228 -11.03 -23.68 -7.47
C VAL A 228 -11.23 -24.21 -8.89
N LEU A 229 -10.95 -23.40 -9.92
CA LEU A 229 -11.04 -23.84 -11.32
C LEU A 229 -10.01 -24.92 -11.65
N LEU A 230 -8.80 -24.81 -11.10
CA LEU A 230 -7.75 -25.81 -11.29
C LEU A 230 -8.11 -27.13 -10.64
N GLN A 231 -8.65 -27.09 -9.43
CA GLN A 231 -9.13 -28.28 -8.75
C GLN A 231 -10.31 -28.93 -9.49
N ALA A 232 -11.23 -28.14 -10.04
CA ALA A 232 -12.31 -28.68 -10.88
C ALA A 232 -11.77 -29.41 -12.12
N LEU A 233 -10.66 -28.92 -12.70
CA LEU A 233 -9.97 -29.57 -13.80
C LEU A 233 -9.28 -30.87 -13.37
N GLU A 234 -8.62 -30.87 -12.21
CA GLU A 234 -7.99 -32.07 -11.62
C GLU A 234 -9.01 -33.17 -11.33
N LEU A 235 -10.17 -32.82 -10.76
CA LEU A 235 -11.31 -33.71 -10.56
C LEU A 235 -11.83 -34.27 -11.89
N SER A 236 -11.96 -33.43 -12.91
CA SER A 236 -12.45 -33.82 -14.25
C SER A 236 -11.50 -34.79 -14.96
N TRP A 237 -10.22 -34.76 -14.62
CA TRP A 237 -9.19 -35.67 -15.15
C TRP A 237 -8.92 -36.87 -14.25
N GLY A 238 -9.61 -37.00 -13.11
CA GLY A 238 -9.48 -38.13 -12.19
C GLY A 238 -8.21 -38.13 -11.34
N PHE A 239 -7.59 -36.95 -11.09
CA PHE A 239 -6.32 -36.84 -10.36
C PHE A 239 -6.44 -36.97 -8.84
N THR A 240 -7.61 -36.69 -8.26
CA THR A 240 -7.77 -36.59 -6.80
C THR A 240 -8.79 -37.59 -6.27
N SER A 241 -8.36 -38.44 -5.33
CA SER A 241 -9.22 -39.33 -4.56
C SER A 241 -9.79 -38.69 -3.28
N GLU A 242 -9.48 -37.42 -3.05
CA GLU A 242 -9.93 -36.68 -1.87
C GLU A 242 -11.40 -36.25 -1.99
N GLY A 243 -12.07 -36.13 -0.83
CA GLY A 243 -13.43 -35.62 -0.78
C GLY A 243 -13.50 -34.15 -1.22
N VAL A 244 -14.56 -33.80 -1.97
CA VAL A 244 -14.81 -32.44 -2.49
C VAL A 244 -14.69 -31.35 -1.42
N ALA A 245 -15.07 -31.68 -0.17
CA ALA A 245 -14.96 -30.75 0.96
C ALA A 245 -13.51 -30.39 1.33
N VAL A 246 -12.61 -31.38 1.40
CA VAL A 246 -11.18 -31.18 1.70
C VAL A 246 -10.54 -30.32 0.63
N SER A 247 -10.81 -30.71 -0.62
CA SER A 247 -10.44 -30.01 -1.83
C SER A 247 -10.80 -28.51 -1.79
N LEU A 248 -12.08 -28.17 -1.51
CA LEU A 248 -12.53 -26.78 -1.45
C LEU A 248 -11.82 -25.97 -0.35
N VAL A 249 -11.58 -26.57 0.82
CA VAL A 249 -10.90 -25.90 1.94
C VAL A 249 -9.44 -25.57 1.57
N LEU A 250 -8.74 -26.49 0.90
CA LEU A 250 -7.38 -26.27 0.42
C LEU A 250 -7.35 -25.18 -0.65
N SER A 251 -8.25 -25.22 -1.65
CA SER A 251 -8.35 -24.21 -2.70
C SER A 251 -8.63 -22.81 -2.15
N LEU A 252 -9.50 -22.69 -1.16
CA LEU A 252 -9.78 -21.41 -0.51
C LEU A 252 -8.55 -20.90 0.26
N SER A 253 -7.90 -21.78 1.03
CA SER A 253 -6.77 -21.42 1.89
C SER A 253 -5.55 -21.01 1.07
N PHE A 254 -5.13 -21.84 0.11
CA PHE A 254 -4.03 -21.52 -0.80
C PHE A 254 -4.38 -20.36 -1.74
N GLY A 255 -5.64 -20.24 -2.15
CA GLY A 255 -6.09 -19.22 -3.09
C GLY A 255 -6.02 -17.83 -2.48
N LEU A 256 -6.41 -17.71 -1.21
CA LEU A 256 -6.20 -16.50 -0.43
C LEU A 256 -4.71 -16.25 -0.13
N ALA A 257 -3.96 -17.30 0.22
CA ALA A 257 -2.54 -17.18 0.53
C ALA A 257 -1.68 -16.67 -0.64
N LEU A 258 -2.05 -17.02 -1.87
CA LEU A 258 -1.39 -16.57 -3.09
C LEU A 258 -2.01 -15.27 -3.64
N GLY A 259 -3.34 -15.19 -3.68
CA GLY A 259 -4.07 -14.07 -4.28
C GLY A 259 -3.95 -12.75 -3.51
N LEU A 260 -4.00 -12.79 -2.17
CA LEU A 260 -3.96 -11.57 -1.35
C LEU A 260 -2.60 -10.84 -1.47
N PRO A 261 -1.43 -11.51 -1.40
CA PRO A 261 -0.14 -10.87 -1.65
C PRO A 261 -0.03 -10.23 -3.04
N ILE A 262 -0.55 -10.91 -4.07
CA ILE A 262 -0.53 -10.38 -5.45
C ILE A 262 -1.39 -9.11 -5.53
N GLY A 263 -2.61 -9.15 -5.02
CA GLY A 263 -3.49 -7.98 -4.94
C GLY A 263 -2.87 -6.83 -4.15
N PHE A 264 -2.22 -7.13 -3.03
CA PHE A 264 -1.50 -6.17 -2.19
C PHE A 264 -0.36 -5.49 -2.98
N MET A 265 0.48 -6.26 -3.67
CA MET A 265 1.59 -5.73 -4.48
C MET A 265 1.12 -4.86 -5.64
N LEU A 266 0.05 -5.27 -6.32
CA LEU A 266 -0.57 -4.45 -7.36
C LEU A 266 -1.19 -3.18 -6.78
N GLY A 267 -1.79 -3.28 -5.59
CA GLY A 267 -2.25 -2.11 -4.83
C GLY A 267 -1.12 -1.13 -4.54
N LEU A 268 0.04 -1.61 -4.09
CA LEU A 268 1.23 -0.78 -3.86
C LEU A 268 1.72 -0.08 -5.12
N ALA A 269 1.72 -0.77 -6.26
CA ALA A 269 2.15 -0.18 -7.54
C ALA A 269 1.20 0.93 -8.02
N ARG A 270 -0.06 0.92 -7.58
CA ARG A 270 -1.14 1.77 -8.09
C ARG A 270 -1.63 2.84 -7.12
N SER A 271 -1.40 2.68 -5.82
CA SER A 271 -1.92 3.55 -4.77
C SER A 271 -0.81 4.09 -3.89
N MET A 272 -0.96 5.35 -3.49
CA MET A 272 -0.02 6.03 -2.58
C MET A 272 -0.42 5.87 -1.11
N TRP A 273 -1.62 5.35 -0.85
CA TRP A 273 -2.20 5.26 0.48
C TRP A 273 -1.31 4.48 1.45
N MET A 274 -0.75 3.35 1.02
CA MET A 274 0.09 2.53 1.89
C MET A 274 1.42 3.21 2.21
N GLU A 275 2.07 3.85 1.22
CA GLU A 275 3.30 4.64 1.47
C GLU A 275 3.02 5.78 2.46
N TYR A 276 1.89 6.46 2.28
CA TYR A 276 1.42 7.52 3.18
C TYR A 276 1.15 6.99 4.58
N LEU A 277 0.43 5.87 4.72
CA LEU A 277 0.08 5.30 6.03
C LEU A 277 1.34 4.92 6.82
N VAL A 278 2.26 4.20 6.19
CA VAL A 278 3.52 3.74 6.80
C VAL A 278 4.38 4.93 7.22
N THR A 279 4.49 5.93 6.36
CA THR A 279 5.26 7.15 6.66
C THR A 279 4.59 7.95 7.79
N ARG A 280 3.26 8.10 7.76
CA ARG A 280 2.50 8.80 8.79
C ARG A 280 2.67 8.13 10.15
N ILE A 281 2.51 6.80 10.24
CA ILE A 281 2.70 6.06 11.50
C ILE A 281 4.10 6.30 12.06
N ARG A 282 5.13 6.20 11.22
CA ARG A 282 6.51 6.42 11.65
C ARG A 282 6.79 7.86 12.10
N LEU A 283 6.26 8.85 11.39
CA LEU A 283 6.42 10.26 11.74
C LEU A 283 5.61 10.61 12.99
N ALA A 284 4.42 10.03 13.17
CA ALA A 284 3.60 10.21 14.35
C ALA A 284 4.19 9.54 15.59
N ALA A 285 4.74 8.33 15.45
CA ALA A 285 5.49 7.66 16.51
C ALA A 285 6.74 8.44 16.93
N ARG A 286 7.31 9.26 16.03
CA ARG A 286 8.42 10.18 16.34
C ARG A 286 7.98 11.56 16.82
N GLY A 287 6.68 11.79 17.02
CA GLY A 287 6.14 13.08 17.45
C GLY A 287 6.26 14.21 16.42
N ARG A 288 6.66 13.93 15.18
CA ARG A 288 6.86 14.96 14.13
C ARG A 288 5.56 15.44 13.50
N VAL A 289 4.54 14.57 13.47
CA VAL A 289 3.19 14.88 12.96
C VAL A 289 2.13 14.26 13.88
N PRO A 290 0.91 14.81 13.97
CA PRO A 290 -0.15 14.21 14.77
C PRO A 290 -0.71 12.93 14.12
N TRP A 291 -1.19 11.99 14.94
CA TRP A 291 -1.85 10.75 14.49
C TRP A 291 -3.04 11.02 13.55
N ARG A 292 -3.84 12.05 13.87
CA ARG A 292 -4.97 12.52 13.06
C ARG A 292 -4.55 13.60 12.06
N PHE A 293 -3.52 13.34 11.26
CA PHE A 293 -2.88 14.31 10.36
C PHE A 293 -3.85 15.07 9.44
N ILE A 294 -4.78 14.37 8.76
CA ILE A 294 -5.75 15.04 7.88
C ILE A 294 -6.71 15.95 8.65
N SER A 295 -7.15 15.53 9.84
CA SER A 295 -7.99 16.35 10.70
C SER A 295 -7.24 17.58 11.20
N PHE A 296 -5.95 17.45 11.49
CA PHE A 296 -5.08 18.57 11.86
C PHE A 296 -4.98 19.60 10.73
N LEU A 297 -4.77 19.15 9.49
CA LEU A 297 -4.74 20.05 8.33
C LEU A 297 -6.10 20.72 8.06
N ALA A 298 -7.20 19.98 8.25
CA ALA A 298 -8.54 20.52 8.11
C ALA A 298 -8.83 21.58 9.18
N ASP A 299 -8.46 21.35 10.43
CA ASP A 299 -8.60 22.33 11.52
C ASP A 299 -7.73 23.58 11.29
N ALA A 300 -6.50 23.38 10.84
CA ALA A 300 -5.58 24.46 10.46
C ALA A 300 -6.13 25.34 9.32
N HIS A 301 -6.94 24.76 8.44
CA HIS A 301 -7.60 25.46 7.35
C HIS A 301 -8.91 26.15 7.80
N GLU A 302 -9.84 25.37 8.36
CA GLU A 302 -11.22 25.80 8.64
C GLU A 302 -11.32 26.70 9.89
N ARG A 303 -10.58 26.40 10.96
CA ARG A 303 -10.74 27.08 12.26
C ARG A 303 -9.62 28.05 12.58
N ARG A 304 -8.38 27.72 12.20
CA ARG A 304 -7.18 28.47 12.59
C ARG A 304 -6.64 29.39 11.51
N GLY A 305 -7.08 29.22 10.25
CA GLY A 305 -6.71 30.07 9.12
C GLY A 305 -5.22 30.09 8.75
N VAL A 306 -4.42 29.17 9.30
CA VAL A 306 -2.97 29.06 9.03
C VAL A 306 -2.75 28.53 7.61
N LEU A 307 -3.63 27.62 7.18
CA LEU A 307 -3.61 27.03 5.85
C LEU A 307 -4.77 27.56 5.00
N ARG A 308 -4.50 27.76 3.71
CA ARG A 308 -5.52 27.95 2.67
C ARG A 308 -5.63 26.67 1.85
N GLN A 309 -6.83 26.34 1.39
CA GLN A 309 -7.03 25.23 0.47
C GLN A 309 -6.95 25.76 -0.97
N ALA A 310 -6.15 25.11 -1.82
CA ALA A 310 -6.07 25.37 -3.25
C ALA A 310 -6.38 24.07 -4.00
N GLY A 311 -7.67 23.83 -4.30
CA GLY A 311 -8.15 22.57 -4.87
C GLY A 311 -7.91 21.39 -3.94
N ALA A 312 -7.16 20.39 -4.41
CA ALA A 312 -6.83 19.15 -3.70
C ALA A 312 -5.68 19.26 -2.67
N VAL A 313 -5.03 20.43 -2.54
CA VAL A 313 -3.86 20.63 -1.69
C VAL A 313 -4.08 21.75 -0.67
N TYR A 314 -3.39 21.65 0.47
CA TYR A 314 -3.30 22.75 1.42
C TYR A 314 -2.08 23.59 1.09
N GLN A 315 -2.12 24.89 1.34
CA GLN A 315 -0.99 25.80 1.21
C GLN A 315 -0.89 26.67 2.45
N PHE A 316 0.31 27.08 2.84
CA PHE A 316 0.44 28.14 3.85
C PHE A 316 -0.21 29.41 3.33
N ARG A 317 -1.00 30.08 4.16
CA ARG A 317 -1.62 31.36 3.80
C ARG A 317 -0.54 32.42 3.50
N HIS A 318 0.56 32.38 4.23
CA HIS A 318 1.70 33.29 4.08
C HIS A 318 2.98 32.50 3.75
N LEU A 319 3.61 32.82 2.61
CA LEU A 319 4.88 32.19 2.21
C LEU A 319 6.03 32.59 3.14
N ASP A 320 5.99 33.79 3.69
CA ASP A 320 7.00 34.27 4.63
C ASP A 320 6.95 33.51 5.96
N LEU A 321 5.75 33.12 6.41
CA LEU A 321 5.58 32.21 7.55
C LEU A 321 6.23 30.85 7.26
N GLN A 322 6.02 30.28 6.07
CA GLN A 322 6.65 29.03 5.67
C GLN A 322 8.18 29.14 5.66
N ARG A 323 8.73 30.21 5.07
CA ARG A 323 10.19 30.44 5.03
C ARG A 323 10.78 30.61 6.42
N HIS A 324 10.12 31.38 7.28
CA HIS A 324 10.52 31.59 8.67
C HIS A 324 10.55 30.26 9.46
N LEU A 325 9.50 29.45 9.33
CA LEU A 325 9.43 28.14 9.99
C LEU A 325 10.44 27.14 9.44
N ALA A 326 10.75 27.20 8.14
CA ALA A 326 11.74 26.30 7.53
C ALA A 326 13.18 26.60 8.00
N GLN A 327 13.48 27.85 8.36
CA GLN A 327 14.77 28.30 8.89
C GLN A 327 14.97 27.94 10.37
N ARG A 328 13.88 27.70 11.12
CA ARG A 328 13.98 27.19 12.49
C ARG A 328 14.45 25.73 12.49
N GLN A 329 15.46 25.43 13.29
CA GLN A 329 15.88 24.05 13.51
C GLN A 329 14.76 23.28 14.23
N PRO A 330 14.47 22.03 13.81
CA PRO A 330 13.31 21.26 14.25
C PRO A 330 13.52 20.50 15.56
#